data_AF-A0A970D2P4-F1
#
_entry.id   AF-A0A970D2P4-F1
#
_cell.length_a   1.000
_cell.length_b   1.000
_cell.length_c   1.000
_cell.angle_alpha   90.00
_cell.angle_beta   90.00
_cell.angle_gamma   90.00
#
_symmetry.space_group_name_H-M   'P 1'
#
loop_
_entity.id
_entity.type
_entity.pdbx_description
1 polymer ?
#
loop_
_entity_poly.entity_id
_entity_poly.type
_entity_poly.pdbx_seq_one_letter_code
_entity_poly.pdbx_strand_id
1 'polypeptide(L)'
;TFAPDGFEFLIQDRYEECVANQKYWYTDFLFDTGIAAVSEYKAILQEKFQEYYTALVMCDPSEFDALYEKYCKEYLDAGFQKILDEKKAAYDRMKK
;
A
#
# COMPACT_ATOMS: atom_id res chain seq x y z
N THR A 1 -13.11 27.76 13.54
CA THR A 1 -12.03 26.82 13.13
C THR A 1 -12.21 25.54 13.92
N PHE A 2 -11.87 24.36 13.37
CA PHE A 2 -12.00 23.08 14.09
C PHE A 2 -10.84 22.79 15.06
N ALA A 3 -9.83 23.68 15.13
CA ALA A 3 -8.76 23.61 16.11
C ALA A 3 -9.17 24.32 17.41
N PRO A 4 -8.73 23.83 18.58
CA PRO A 4 -8.89 24.53 19.86
C PRO A 4 -8.19 25.90 19.85
N ASP A 5 -8.68 26.81 20.69
CA ASP A 5 -8.11 28.16 20.84
C ASP A 5 -6.61 28.12 21.13
N GLY A 6 -5.82 28.87 20.35
CA GLY A 6 -4.35 28.94 20.45
C GLY A 6 -3.61 27.88 19.64
N PHE A 7 -4.32 26.97 18.96
CA PHE A 7 -3.77 25.93 18.10
C PHE A 7 -4.07 26.14 16.62
N GLU A 8 -4.47 27.35 16.21
CA GLU A 8 -4.79 27.68 14.82
C GLU A 8 -3.58 27.46 13.89
N PHE A 9 -2.35 27.60 14.42
CA PHE A 9 -1.11 27.33 13.69
C PHE A 9 -1.04 25.89 13.15
N LEU A 10 -1.65 24.91 13.84
CA LEU A 10 -1.68 23.52 13.37
C LEU A 10 -2.44 23.36 12.05
N ILE A 11 -3.45 24.21 11.81
CA ILE A 11 -4.18 24.20 10.54
C ILE A 11 -3.27 24.71 9.42
N GLN A 12 -2.50 25.76 9.70
CA GLN A 12 -1.57 26.35 8.74
C GLN A 12 -0.41 25.40 8.42
N ASP A 13 0.25 24.85 9.45
CA ASP A 13 1.33 23.88 9.29
C ASP A 13 0.86 22.68 8.46
N ARG A 14 -0.32 22.13 8.77
CA ARG A 14 -0.87 21.01 8.02
C ARG A 14 -1.19 21.37 6.57
N TYR A 15 -1.69 22.58 6.31
CA TYR A 15 -1.94 23.03 4.95
C TYR A 15 -0.64 23.15 4.16
N GLU A 16 0.39 23.76 4.75
CA GLU A 16 1.71 23.91 4.12
C GLU A 16 2.35 22.55 3.83
N GLU A 17 2.28 21.60 4.77
CA GLU A 17 2.72 20.22 4.56
C GLU A 17 1.98 19.54 3.42
N CYS A 18 0.65 19.68 3.35
CA CYS A 18 -0.16 19.13 2.26
C CYS A 18 0.26 19.71 0.91
N VAL A 19 0.42 21.03 0.81
CA VAL A 19 0.85 21.70 -0.42
C VAL A 19 2.27 21.27 -0.82
N ALA A 20 3.21 21.24 0.12
CA ALA A 20 4.61 20.86 -0.13
C ALA A 20 4.74 19.41 -0.63
N ASN A 21 3.86 18.52 -0.16
CA ASN A 21 3.86 17.10 -0.51
C ASN A 21 2.88 16.74 -1.63
N GLN A 22 2.11 17.68 -2.17
CA GLN A 22 1.12 17.43 -3.22
C GLN A 22 1.71 16.74 -4.45
N LYS A 23 2.98 17.04 -4.78
CA LYS A 23 3.72 16.40 -5.89
C LYS A 23 3.91 14.88 -5.75
N TYR A 24 3.79 14.34 -4.54
CA TYR A 24 3.91 12.91 -4.26
C TYR A 24 2.54 12.23 -4.19
N TRP A 25 1.45 12.99 -4.33
CA TRP A 25 0.11 12.44 -4.29
C TRP A 25 -0.24 11.84 -5.66
N TYR A 26 -0.50 10.54 -5.67
CA TYR A 26 -1.09 9.84 -6.78
C TYR A 26 -2.47 9.36 -6.30
N THR A 27 -3.49 9.63 -7.10
CA THR A 27 -4.83 9.10 -6.83
C THR A 27 -4.85 7.63 -7.20
N ASP A 28 -5.22 6.78 -6.25
CA ASP A 28 -5.53 5.38 -6.56
C ASP A 28 -6.71 5.30 -7.54
N PHE A 29 -6.65 4.32 -8.43
CA PHE A 29 -7.78 4.03 -9.31
C PHE A 29 -8.97 3.52 -8.48
N LEU A 30 -10.10 4.23 -8.58
CA LEU A 30 -11.33 3.84 -7.91
C LEU A 30 -12.08 2.80 -8.73
N PHE A 31 -12.21 1.59 -8.20
CA PHE A 31 -13.02 0.53 -8.80
C PHE A 31 -14.51 0.75 -8.49
N ASP A 32 -15.37 0.49 -9.47
CA ASP A 32 -16.83 0.50 -9.35
C ASP A 32 -17.40 -0.73 -8.61
N THR A 33 -16.53 -1.69 -8.28
CA THR A 33 -16.89 -2.95 -7.62
C THR A 33 -15.88 -3.34 -6.55
N GLY A 34 -16.30 -4.17 -5.61
CA GLY A 34 -15.40 -4.76 -4.61
C GLY A 34 -14.46 -5.78 -5.24
N ILE A 35 -13.25 -5.87 -4.70
CA ILE A 35 -12.25 -6.88 -5.07
C ILE A 35 -12.28 -7.97 -4.00
N ALA A 36 -12.96 -9.09 -4.26
CA ALA A 36 -13.22 -10.14 -3.29
C ALA A 36 -11.93 -10.77 -2.75
N ALA A 37 -10.92 -10.95 -3.61
CA ALA A 37 -9.62 -11.49 -3.23
C ALA A 37 -8.92 -10.63 -2.17
N VAL A 38 -9.18 -9.31 -2.11
CA VAL A 38 -8.62 -8.47 -1.03
C VAL A 38 -9.14 -8.94 0.32
N SER A 39 -10.44 -9.16 0.45
CA SER A 39 -11.03 -9.62 1.71
C SER A 39 -10.57 -11.04 2.08
N GLU A 40 -10.39 -11.91 1.09
CA GLU A 40 -9.94 -13.30 1.27
C GLU A 40 -8.48 -13.38 1.77
N TYR A 41 -7.57 -12.64 1.15
CA TYR A 41 -6.13 -12.78 1.40
C TYR A 41 -5.55 -11.74 2.37
N LYS A 42 -6.30 -10.69 2.74
CA LYS A 42 -5.79 -9.58 3.57
C LYS A 42 -5.07 -10.03 4.83
N ALA A 43 -5.65 -10.95 5.61
CA ALA A 43 -5.06 -11.39 6.88
C ALA A 43 -3.71 -12.10 6.67
N ILE A 44 -3.67 -13.08 5.75
CA ILE A 44 -2.46 -13.85 5.44
C ILE A 44 -1.37 -12.94 4.87
N LEU A 45 -1.72 -12.04 3.95
CA LEU A 45 -0.78 -11.11 3.36
C LEU A 45 -0.24 -10.11 4.40
N GLN A 46 -1.07 -9.67 5.35
CA GLN A 46 -0.60 -8.80 6.44
C GLN A 46 0.42 -9.50 7.34
N GLU A 47 0.18 -10.76 7.70
CA GLU A 47 1.14 -11.57 8.48
C GLU A 47 2.45 -11.77 7.72
N LYS A 48 2.37 -12.14 6.43
CA LYS A 48 3.55 -12.31 5.57
C LYS A 48 4.34 -11.03 5.39
N PHE A 49 3.66 -9.90 5.21
CA PHE A 49 4.32 -8.60 5.12
C PHE A 49 5.14 -8.29 6.39
N GLN A 50 4.56 -8.53 7.57
CA GLN A 50 5.26 -8.29 8.84
C GLN A 50 6.50 -9.17 8.97
N GLU A 51 6.37 -10.46 8.66
CA GLU A 51 7.48 -11.43 8.67
C GLU A 51 8.62 -10.99 7.72
N TYR A 52 8.28 -10.73 6.46
CA TYR A 52 9.27 -10.43 5.42
C TYR A 52 9.91 -9.06 5.61
N TYR A 53 9.14 -8.06 6.02
CA TYR A 53 9.67 -6.73 6.34
C TYR A 53 10.70 -6.81 7.47
N THR A 54 10.39 -7.50 8.57
CA THR A 54 11.34 -7.65 9.67
C THR A 54 12.59 -8.39 9.23
N ALA A 55 12.47 -9.45 8.41
CA ALA A 55 13.62 -10.16 7.89
C ALA A 55 14.53 -9.26 7.02
N LEU A 56 13.94 -8.43 6.15
CA LEU A 56 14.69 -7.52 5.27
C LEU A 56 15.36 -6.38 6.01
N VAL A 57 14.75 -5.87 7.08
CA VAL A 57 15.37 -4.82 7.91
C VAL A 57 16.55 -5.35 8.73
N MET A 58 16.52 -6.62 9.09
CA MET A 58 17.50 -7.24 9.99
C MET A 58 18.58 -8.06 9.28
N CYS A 59 18.47 -8.31 7.97
CA CYS A 59 19.45 -9.10 7.23
C CYS A 59 20.76 -8.34 7.01
N ASP A 60 21.81 -9.07 6.63
CA ASP A 60 23.02 -8.43 6.14
C ASP A 60 22.71 -7.70 4.80
N PRO A 61 23.27 -6.49 4.56
CA PRO A 61 23.03 -5.77 3.31
C PRO A 61 23.38 -6.57 2.05
N SER A 62 24.35 -7.48 2.12
CA SER A 62 24.73 -8.34 0.99
C SER A 62 23.68 -9.41 0.65
N GLU A 63 22.76 -9.71 1.56
CA GLU A 63 21.69 -10.70 1.37
C GLU A 63 20.37 -10.05 0.94
N PHE A 64 20.25 -8.72 1.07
CA PHE A 64 19.00 -7.98 0.89
C PHE A 64 18.33 -8.26 -0.45
N ASP A 65 19.05 -8.11 -1.57
CA ASP A 65 18.47 -8.25 -2.91
C ASP A 65 17.90 -9.65 -3.14
N ALA A 66 18.64 -10.68 -2.70
CA ALA A 66 18.22 -12.07 -2.84
C ALA A 66 16.99 -12.41 -1.97
N LEU A 67 16.96 -11.93 -0.72
CA LEU A 67 15.81 -12.09 0.17
C LEU A 67 14.59 -11.31 -0.33
N TYR A 68 14.79 -10.10 -0.83
CA TYR A 68 13.73 -9.26 -1.36
C TYR A 68 13.06 -9.93 -2.56
N GLU A 69 13.85 -10.40 -3.53
CA GLU A 69 13.31 -11.09 -4.71
C GLU A 69 12.52 -12.35 -4.31
N LYS A 70 13.05 -13.14 -3.38
CA LYS A 70 12.37 -14.32 -2.83
C LYS A 70 11.03 -13.94 -2.19
N TYR A 71 11.03 -12.99 -1.27
CA TYR A 71 9.82 -12.60 -0.55
C TYR A 71 8.78 -11.94 -1.44
N CYS A 72 9.18 -11.20 -2.48
CA CYS A 72 8.25 -10.72 -3.50
C CYS A 72 7.52 -11.87 -4.20
N LYS A 73 8.23 -12.94 -4.60
CA LYS A 73 7.63 -14.12 -5.23
C LYS A 73 6.68 -14.83 -4.26
N GLU A 74 7.14 -15.11 -3.05
CA GLU A 74 6.32 -15.78 -2.03
C GLU A 74 5.07 -14.97 -1.66
N TYR A 75 5.15 -13.64 -1.64
CA TYR A 75 4.02 -12.76 -1.39
C TYR A 75 2.99 -12.77 -2.53
N LEU A 76 3.46 -12.83 -3.79
CA LEU A 76 2.61 -13.02 -4.96
C LEU A 76 1.87 -14.35 -4.88
N ASP A 77 2.58 -15.43 -4.57
CA ASP A 77 2.05 -16.78 -4.46
C ASP A 77 1.08 -16.95 -3.27
N ALA A 78 1.28 -16.19 -2.18
CA ALA A 78 0.40 -16.17 -1.01
C ALA A 78 -0.99 -15.56 -1.26
N GLY A 79 -1.28 -15.09 -2.48
CA GLY A 79 -2.60 -14.59 -2.89
C GLY A 79 -2.59 -13.17 -3.45
N PHE A 80 -1.47 -12.46 -3.40
CA PHE A 80 -1.40 -11.11 -3.96
C PHE A 80 -1.56 -11.12 -5.49
N GLN A 81 -1.10 -12.17 -6.18
CA GLN A 81 -1.35 -12.31 -7.62
C GLN A 81 -2.85 -12.36 -7.95
N LYS A 82 -3.67 -13.04 -7.12
CA LYS A 82 -5.13 -13.08 -7.31
C LYS A 82 -5.77 -11.69 -7.18
N ILE A 83 -5.29 -10.89 -6.23
CA ILE A 83 -5.73 -9.50 -6.07
C ILE A 83 -5.39 -8.68 -7.32
N LEU A 84 -4.18 -8.82 -7.86
CA LEU A 84 -3.76 -8.10 -9.08
C LEU A 84 -4.59 -8.51 -10.30
N ASP A 85 -4.85 -9.81 -10.46
CA ASP A 85 -5.64 -10.34 -11.57
C ASP A 85 -7.09 -9.82 -11.52
N GLU A 86 -7.72 -9.83 -10.33
CA GLU A 86 -9.09 -9.34 -10.15
C GLU A 86 -9.18 -7.82 -10.37
N LYS A 87 -8.21 -7.05 -9.85
CA LYS A 87 -8.10 -5.60 -10.12
C LYS A 87 -7.94 -5.33 -11.61
N LYS A 88 -7.10 -6.09 -12.30
CA LYS A 88 -6.91 -5.94 -13.76
C LYS A 88 -8.21 -6.23 -14.50
N ALA A 89 -8.93 -7.29 -14.15
CA ALA A 89 -10.21 -7.62 -14.76
C ALA A 89 -11.27 -6.52 -14.54
N ALA A 90 -11.34 -5.96 -13.33
CA ALA A 90 -12.23 -4.84 -13.03
C ALA A 90 -11.86 -3.58 -13.84
N TYR A 91 -10.57 -3.24 -13.90
CA TYR A 91 -10.08 -2.13 -14.71
C TYR A 91 -10.42 -2.29 -16.20
N ASP A 92 -10.15 -3.47 -16.76
CA ASP A 92 -10.42 -3.76 -18.18
C ASP A 92 -11.92 -3.75 -18.50
N ARG A 93 -12.78 -4.08 -17.53
CA ARG A 93 -14.24 -3.95 -17.65
C ARG A 93 -14.67 -2.48 -17.68
N MET A 94 -14.11 -1.65 -16.80
CA MET A 94 -14.47 -0.23 -16.69
C MET A 94 -13.95 0.63 -17.84
N LYS A 95 -12.90 0.18 -18.53
CA LYS A 95 -12.33 0.88 -19.70
C LYS A 95 -13.17 0.70 -20.98
N LYS A 96 -14.02 -0.33 -21.04
CA LYS A 96 -14.92 -0.61 -22.17
C LYS A 96 -16.19 0.23 -22.08
#